data_AF-A0A0L8FQI0-F1
#
_entry.id   AF-A0A0L8FQI0-F1
#
_cell.length_a   1.000
_cell.length_b   1.000
_cell.length_c   1.000
_cell.angle_alpha   90.00
_cell.angle_beta   90.00
_cell.angle_gamma   90.00
#
_symmetry.space_group_name_H-M   'P 1'
#
loop_
_entity.id
_entity.type
_entity.pdbx_description
1 polymer ?
#
loop_
_entity_poly.entity_id
_entity_poly.type
_entity_poly.pdbx_seq_one_letter_code
_entity_poly.pdbx_strand_id
1 'polypeptide(L)'
;MENSLNCLQEAVKFIDAEYFLGRACLIVHLPDNHRKMSTIEIESIKDIAKMYNLITIYGNIETRANHVSCQILRIVEISAGFKSNLQSIFLLALT
;
A
#
# COMPACT_ATOMS: atom_id res chain seq x y z
N MET A 1 -11.52 -2.30 -12.38
CA MET A 1 -10.62 -1.48 -11.55
C MET A 1 -11.30 -0.23 -11.03
N GLU A 2 -12.15 0.46 -11.83
CA GLU A 2 -12.95 1.61 -11.38
C GLU A 2 -13.73 1.36 -10.07
N ASN A 3 -14.38 0.20 -9.95
CA ASN A 3 -15.03 -0.20 -8.69
C ASN A 3 -14.06 -0.36 -7.52
N SER A 4 -12.84 -0.87 -7.75
CA SER A 4 -11.85 -1.09 -6.70
C SER A 4 -11.28 0.21 -6.15
N LEU A 5 -11.03 1.19 -7.03
CA LEU A 5 -10.52 2.51 -6.63
C LEU A 5 -11.58 3.30 -5.84
N ASN A 6 -12.84 3.28 -6.30
CA ASN A 6 -13.95 3.91 -5.59
C ASN A 6 -14.17 3.25 -4.22
N CYS A 7 -14.13 1.91 -4.15
CA CYS A 7 -14.20 1.20 -2.87
C CYS A 7 -13.06 1.60 -1.92
N LEU A 8 -11.84 1.76 -2.42
CA LEU A 8 -10.70 2.21 -1.62
C LEU A 8 -10.95 3.62 -1.07
N GLN A 9 -11.35 4.57 -1.92
CA GLN A 9 -11.62 5.96 -1.53
C GLN A 9 -12.73 6.09 -0.49
N GLU A 10 -13.74 5.23 -0.54
CA GLU A 10 -14.78 5.20 0.49
C GLU A 10 -14.28 4.52 1.78
N ALA A 11 -13.58 3.39 1.67
CA ALA A 11 -13.13 2.62 2.83
C ALA A 11 -12.19 3.41 3.74
N VAL A 12 -11.27 4.19 3.17
CA VAL A 12 -10.28 4.99 3.93
C VAL A 12 -10.92 6.06 4.82
N LYS A 13 -12.15 6.50 4.52
CA LYS A 13 -12.87 7.49 5.34
C LYS A 13 -13.29 6.95 6.71
N PHE A 14 -13.34 5.63 6.85
CA PHE A 14 -13.74 4.95 8.09
C PHE A 14 -12.55 4.48 8.93
N ILE A 15 -11.32 4.78 8.51
CA ILE A 15 -10.10 4.38 9.19
C ILE A 15 -9.62 5.55 10.08
N ASP A 16 -9.23 5.23 11.32
CA ASP A 16 -8.66 6.22 12.24
C ASP A 16 -7.38 6.84 11.65
N ALA A 17 -7.25 8.17 11.77
CA ALA A 17 -6.09 8.91 11.28
C ALA A 17 -4.76 8.35 11.79
N GLU A 18 -4.70 7.86 13.04
CA GLU A 18 -3.49 7.28 13.62
C GLU A 18 -3.06 5.99 12.92
N TYR A 19 -3.99 5.26 12.28
CA TYR A 19 -3.66 4.04 11.55
C TYR A 19 -2.76 4.34 10.33
N PHE A 20 -2.86 5.54 9.78
CA PHE A 20 -2.00 6.00 8.68
C PHE A 20 -0.56 6.33 9.13
N LEU A 21 -0.26 6.34 10.44
CA LEU A 21 1.08 6.57 10.98
C LEU A 21 1.96 5.30 10.93
N GLY A 22 2.07 4.72 9.72
CA GLY A 22 2.89 3.55 9.44
C GLY A 22 2.24 2.20 9.78
N ARG A 23 0.92 2.14 9.94
CA ARG A 23 0.17 0.86 10.09
C ARG A 23 -0.72 0.53 8.88
N ALA A 24 -0.81 1.44 7.91
CA ALA A 24 -1.50 1.24 6.66
C ALA A 24 -0.51 1.14 5.48
N CYS A 25 -0.81 0.27 4.53
CA CYS A 25 -0.10 0.19 3.25
C CYS A 25 -1.08 -0.13 2.12
N LEU A 26 -0.75 0.30 0.90
CA LEU A 26 -1.50 0.05 -0.30
C LEU A 26 -0.78 -0.97 -1.16
N ILE A 27 -1.48 -2.04 -1.56
CA ILE A 27 -0.95 -3.06 -2.46
C ILE A 27 -1.61 -2.88 -3.82
N VAL A 28 -0.80 -2.59 -4.83
CA VAL A 28 -1.23 -2.39 -6.22
C VAL A 28 -0.85 -3.62 -7.02
N HIS A 29 -1.87 -4.41 -7.36
CA HIS A 29 -1.69 -5.58 -8.21
C HIS A 29 -1.42 -5.16 -9.66
N LEU A 30 -0.25 -5.52 -10.18
CA LEU A 30 0.15 -5.31 -11.57
C LEU A 30 0.35 -6.65 -12.28
N PRO A 31 -0.59 -7.13 -13.09
CA PRO A 31 -0.41 -8.37 -13.86
C PRO A 31 0.66 -8.19 -14.95
N ASP A 32 1.42 -9.26 -15.23
CA ASP A 32 2.50 -9.26 -16.24
C ASP A 32 1.97 -9.08 -17.67
N ASN A 33 0.72 -9.47 -17.91
CA ASN A 33 0.02 -9.17 -19.15
C ASN A 33 -0.46 -7.73 -19.12
N HIS A 34 0.24 -6.87 -19.87
CA HIS A 34 0.03 -5.43 -20.06
C HIS A 34 -1.34 -4.99 -20.62
N ARG A 35 -2.46 -5.52 -20.10
CA ARG A 35 -3.73 -4.79 -20.13
C ARG A 35 -3.59 -3.64 -19.14
N LYS A 36 -2.96 -2.60 -19.69
CA LYS A 36 -2.52 -1.35 -19.07
C LYS A 36 -3.52 -0.90 -18.03
N MET A 37 -3.09 -0.94 -16.77
CA MET A 37 -3.57 0.06 -15.83
C MET A 37 -3.34 1.41 -16.50
N SER A 38 -4.41 2.16 -16.70
CA SER A 38 -4.33 3.45 -17.39
C SER A 38 -3.45 4.40 -16.58
N THR A 39 -2.79 5.35 -17.28
CA THR A 39 -2.00 6.38 -16.60
C THR A 39 -2.83 7.12 -15.55
N ILE A 40 -4.12 7.35 -15.84
CA ILE A 40 -5.09 7.99 -14.95
C ILE A 40 -5.30 7.18 -13.66
N GLU A 41 -5.42 5.85 -13.76
CA GLU A 41 -5.57 4.98 -12.59
C GLU A 41 -4.29 4.97 -11.73
N ILE A 42 -3.11 4.98 -12.35
CA ILE A 42 -1.83 5.05 -11.63
C ILE A 42 -1.70 6.39 -10.90
N GLU A 43 -2.05 7.51 -11.54
CA GLU A 43 -2.04 8.82 -10.91
C GLU A 43 -3.02 8.90 -9.74
N SER A 44 -4.25 8.41 -9.92
CA SER A 44 -5.25 8.39 -8.86
C SER A 44 -4.79 7.57 -7.65
N ILE A 45 -4.11 6.45 -7.87
CA ILE A 45 -3.52 5.63 -6.80
C ILE A 45 -2.42 6.38 -6.07
N LYS A 46 -1.54 7.08 -6.80
CA LYS A 46 -0.47 7.89 -6.20
C LYS A 46 -1.05 9.03 -5.36
N ASP A 47 -2.10 9.67 -5.83
CA ASP A 47 -2.76 10.76 -5.10
C ASP A 47 -3.38 10.26 -3.80
N ILE A 48 -4.06 9.12 -3.82
CA ILE A 48 -4.59 8.48 -2.59
C ILE A 48 -3.44 8.11 -1.66
N ALA A 49 -2.40 7.45 -2.17
CA ALA A 49 -1.27 7.04 -1.34
C ALA A 49 -0.60 8.25 -0.67
N LYS A 50 -0.43 9.36 -1.39
CA LYS A 50 0.13 10.60 -0.85
C LYS A 50 -0.81 11.28 0.14
N MET A 51 -2.11 11.31 -0.14
CA MET A 51 -3.11 11.93 0.74
C MET A 51 -3.14 11.28 2.13
N TYR A 52 -2.94 9.96 2.19
CA TYR A 52 -3.01 9.17 3.41
C TYR A 52 -1.64 8.67 3.91
N ASN A 53 -0.53 9.16 3.35
CA ASN A 53 0.84 8.71 3.66
C ASN A 53 0.96 7.16 3.68
N LEU A 54 0.51 6.52 2.62
CA LEU A 54 0.51 5.06 2.49
C LEU A 54 1.77 4.58 1.79
N ILE A 55 2.46 3.61 2.40
CA ILE A 55 3.47 2.85 1.66
C ILE A 55 2.76 2.12 0.53
N THR A 56 3.26 2.25 -0.70
CA THR A 56 2.68 1.57 -1.85
C THR A 56 3.59 0.47 -2.34
N ILE A 57 3.09 -0.78 -2.35
CA ILE A 57 3.77 -1.93 -2.93
C ILE A 57 3.14 -2.24 -4.28
N TYR A 58 3.95 -2.23 -5.34
CA TYR A 58 3.54 -2.61 -6.68
C TYR A 58 4.05 -4.02 -6.98
N GLY A 59 3.16 -4.92 -7.41
CA GLY A 59 3.60 -6.26 -7.79
C GLY A 59 2.53 -7.16 -8.39
N ASN A 60 2.97 -8.14 -9.17
CA ASN A 60 2.11 -9.23 -9.61
C ASN A 60 1.93 -10.22 -8.45
N ILE A 61 0.77 -10.26 -7.80
CA ILE A 61 0.49 -11.20 -6.70
C ILE A 61 0.27 -12.63 -7.19
N GLU A 62 0.05 -12.84 -8.49
CA GLU A 62 -0.13 -14.16 -9.08
C GLU A 62 1.23 -14.82 -9.39
N THR A 63 2.20 -14.05 -9.90
CA THR A 63 3.51 -14.60 -10.33
C THR A 63 4.66 -14.26 -9.39
N ARG A 64 4.55 -13.19 -8.60
CA ARG A 64 5.59 -12.72 -7.65
C ARG A 64 5.08 -12.65 -6.21
N ALA A 65 4.11 -13.50 -5.87
CA ALA A 65 3.51 -13.59 -4.53
C ALA A 65 4.56 -13.54 -3.41
N ASN A 66 5.58 -14.40 -3.47
CA ASN A 66 6.64 -14.46 -2.45
C ASN A 66 7.36 -13.13 -2.22
N HIS A 67 7.63 -12.37 -3.29
CA HIS A 67 8.31 -11.08 -3.15
C HIS A 67 7.42 -10.06 -2.46
N VAL A 68 6.15 -9.97 -2.89
CA VAL A 68 5.15 -9.06 -2.30
C VAL A 68 4.88 -9.44 -0.84
N SER A 69 4.68 -10.73 -0.54
CA SER A 69 4.48 -11.22 0.83
C SER A 69 5.67 -10.93 1.75
N CYS A 70 6.91 -11.08 1.26
CA CYS A 70 8.10 -10.71 2.04
C CYS A 70 8.16 -9.21 2.35
N GLN A 71 7.74 -8.34 1.42
CA GLN A 71 7.67 -6.90 1.67
C GLN A 71 6.58 -6.56 2.70
N ILE A 72 5.39 -7.14 2.55
CA ILE A 72 4.28 -6.99 3.50
C ILE A 72 4.71 -7.45 4.89
N LEU A 73 5.33 -8.63 5.00
CA LEU A 73 5.79 -9.17 6.28
C LEU A 73 6.75 -8.22 6.98
N ARG A 74 7.71 -7.63 6.26
CA ARG A 74 8.65 -6.65 6.84
C ARG A 74 7.95 -5.41 7.37
N ILE A 75 6.95 -4.89 6.64
CA ILE A 75 6.15 -3.75 7.10
C ILE A 75 5.41 -4.13 8.38
N VAL A 76 4.71 -5.28 8.38
CA VAL A 76 3.97 -5.77 9.55
C VAL A 76 4.88 -5.97 10.76
N GLU A 77 6.08 -6.55 10.57
CA GLU A 77 7.06 -6.73 11.65
C GLU A 77 7.47 -5.40 12.28
N ILE A 78 7.64 -4.34 11.47
CA ILE A 78 7.96 -2.99 11.97
C ILE A 78 6.73 -2.37 12.64
N SER A 79 5.56 -2.40 12.00
CA SER A 79 4.32 -1.83 12.51
C SER A 79 3.86 -2.45 13.83
N ALA A 80 4.14 -3.74 14.03
CA ALA A 80 3.83 -4.48 15.26
C ALA A 80 4.93 -4.38 16.33
N GLY A 81 6.05 -3.69 16.06
CA GLY A 81 7.15 -3.53 17.01
C GLY A 81 8.03 -4.77 17.20
N PHE A 82 8.01 -5.73 16.27
CA PHE A 82 8.88 -6.91 16.30
C PHE A 82 10.33 -6.61 15.87
N LYS A 83 10.59 -5.43 15.29
CA LYS A 83 11.95 -4.97 14.99
C LYS A 83 12.44 -4.01 16.07
N SER A 84 13.36 -4.47 16.91
CA SER A 84 14.05 -3.61 17.88
C SER A 84 14.68 -2.41 17.16
N ASN A 85 14.43 -1.20 17.66
CA ASN A 85 14.89 0.09 17.13
C ASN A 85 14.15 0.63 15.90
N LEU A 86 13.08 -0.02 15.43
CA LEU A 86 12.23 0.51 14.36
C LEU A 86 10.79 0.66 14.86
N GLN A 87 10.33 1.90 14.95
CA GLN A 87 8.94 2.25 15.17
C GLN A 87 8.18 2.36 13.83
N SER A 88 6.87 2.14 13.86
CA SER A 88 6.00 2.27 12.68
C SER A 88 6.14 3.63 12.00
N ILE A 89 6.40 4.71 12.75
CA ILE A 89 6.52 6.05 12.19
C ILE A 89 7.67 6.20 11.19
N PHE A 90 8.73 5.38 11.29
CA PHE A 90 9.82 5.40 10.30
C PHE A 90 9.38 4.90 8.92
N LEU A 91 8.28 4.16 8.85
CA LEU A 91 7.69 3.72 7.59
C LEU A 91 7.14 4.90 6.77
N LEU A 92 6.81 6.03 7.41
CA LEU A 92 6.41 7.27 6.72
C LEU A 92 7.55 7.89 5.91
N ALA A 93 8.81 7.56 6.20
CA ALA A 93 9.93 8.01 5.37
C ALA A 93 10.01 7.27 4.02
N LEU A 94 9.20 6.22 3.82
CA LEU A 94 9.19 5.36 2.64
C LEU A 94 7.95 5.57 1.75
N THR A 95 7.10 6.55 2.09
CA THR A 95 5.84 6.89 1.39
C THR A 95 6.04 8.06 0.45
#